data_AF-A0A0S6X1I1-F1
#
_entry.id   AF-A0A0S6X1I1-F1
#
_cell.length_a   1.000
_cell.length_b   1.000
_cell.length_c   1.000
_cell.angle_alpha   90.00
_cell.angle_beta   90.00
_cell.angle_gamma   90.00
#
_symmetry.space_group_name_H-M   'P 1'
#
loop_
_entity.id
_entity.type
_entity.pdbx_description
1 polymer ?
#
loop_
_entity_poly.entity_id
_entity_poly.type
_entity_poly.pdbx_seq_one_letter_code
_entity_poly.pdbx_strand_id
1 'polypeptide(L)'
;MPNIAPTTIRKWEALASIATKIGCTAEKLRRWCLEEASPEHSWLAGTAAVAADEKVRIKALEREVKELCRANEILRKTSAYVEMAERA
;
A
#
# COMPACT_ATOMS: atom_id res chain seq x y z
N MET A 1 -20.52 -15.45 -34.37
CA MET A 1 -20.75 -16.02 -33.02
C MET A 1 -19.53 -15.69 -32.16
N PRO A 2 -19.66 -15.13 -30.95
CA PRO A 2 -18.49 -14.72 -30.18
C PRO A 2 -17.77 -15.96 -29.62
N ASN A 3 -16.49 -16.09 -29.99
CA ASN A 3 -15.56 -17.11 -29.56
C ASN A 3 -15.15 -16.83 -28.10
N ILE A 4 -15.82 -17.49 -27.15
CA ILE A 4 -15.51 -17.40 -25.73
C ILE A 4 -14.35 -18.35 -25.46
N ALA A 5 -13.19 -17.80 -25.13
CA ALA A 5 -11.96 -18.54 -24.86
C ALA A 5 -12.16 -19.71 -23.85
N PRO A 6 -11.42 -20.83 -24.00
CA PRO A 6 -11.60 -22.06 -23.21
C PRO A 6 -11.35 -21.90 -21.70
N THR A 7 -10.80 -20.76 -21.26
CA THR A 7 -10.54 -20.47 -19.85
C THR A 7 -11.80 -20.04 -19.09
N THR A 8 -12.82 -19.53 -19.77
CA THR A 8 -14.09 -19.11 -19.13
C THR A 8 -14.93 -20.33 -18.71
N ILE A 9 -14.90 -21.39 -19.51
CA ILE A 9 -15.65 -22.64 -19.25
C ILE A 9 -15.19 -23.29 -17.94
N ARG A 10 -13.86 -23.44 -17.75
CA ARG A 10 -13.29 -24.02 -16.51
C ARG A 10 -13.56 -23.17 -15.26
N LYS A 11 -13.57 -21.84 -15.40
CA LYS A 11 -13.89 -20.93 -14.30
C LYS A 11 -15.35 -21.08 -13.85
N TRP A 12 -16.27 -21.26 -14.81
CA TRP A 12 -17.69 -21.44 -14.52
C TRP A 12 -17.98 -22.80 -13.87
N GLU A 13 -17.32 -23.87 -14.31
CA GLU A 13 -17.39 -25.18 -13.67
C GLU A 13 -16.92 -25.16 -12.21
N ALA A 14 -15.79 -24.48 -11.94
CA ALA A 14 -15.29 -24.30 -10.58
C ALA A 14 -16.27 -23.51 -9.70
N LEU A 15 -16.80 -22.39 -10.22
CA LEU A 15 -17.81 -21.58 -9.52
C LEU A 15 -19.09 -22.38 -9.25
N ALA A 16 -19.58 -23.17 -10.21
CA ALA A 16 -20.77 -24.00 -10.03
C ALA A 16 -20.54 -25.10 -8.97
N SER A 17 -19.37 -25.73 -8.97
CA SER A 17 -18.98 -26.73 -7.96
C SER A 17 -18.94 -26.13 -6.55
N ILE A 18 -18.35 -24.94 -6.39
CA ILE A 18 -18.31 -24.23 -5.10
C ILE A 18 -19.71 -23.79 -4.68
N ALA A 19 -20.50 -23.23 -5.59
CA ALA A 19 -21.86 -22.77 -5.32
C ALA A 19 -22.76 -23.93 -4.84
N THR A 20 -22.59 -25.11 -5.43
CA THR A 20 -23.31 -26.34 -5.02
C THR A 20 -22.92 -26.77 -3.60
N LYS A 21 -21.63 -26.68 -3.24
CA LYS A 21 -21.15 -27.01 -1.88
C LYS A 21 -21.64 -26.04 -0.80
N ILE A 22 -21.89 -24.78 -1.17
CA ILE A 22 -22.35 -23.72 -0.26
C ILE A 22 -23.89 -23.64 -0.23
N GLY A 23 -24.58 -24.25 -1.21
CA GLY A 23 -26.04 -24.17 -1.35
C GLY A 23 -26.53 -22.84 -1.94
N CYS A 24 -25.70 -22.18 -2.76
CA CYS A 24 -26.06 -20.93 -3.45
C CYS A 24 -26.03 -21.10 -4.97
N THR A 25 -26.63 -20.17 -5.72
CA THR A 25 -26.55 -20.20 -7.18
C THR A 25 -25.20 -19.67 -7.67
N ALA A 26 -24.65 -20.27 -8.72
CA ALA A 26 -23.37 -19.87 -9.31
C ALA A 26 -23.35 -18.39 -9.73
N GLU A 27 -24.49 -17.84 -10.16
CA GLU A 27 -24.64 -16.42 -10.48
C GLU A 27 -24.49 -15.52 -9.25
N LYS A 28 -25.01 -15.94 -8.10
CA LYS A 28 -24.92 -15.17 -6.85
C LYS A 28 -23.50 -15.19 -6.32
N LEU A 29 -22.83 -16.34 -6.36
CA LEU A 29 -21.41 -16.46 -6.02
C LEU A 29 -20.53 -15.62 -6.96
N ARG A 30 -20.79 -15.64 -8.27
CA ARG A 30 -20.06 -14.81 -9.23
C ARG A 30 -20.21 -13.31 -8.94
N ARG A 31 -21.43 -12.87 -8.58
CA ARG A 31 -21.68 -11.47 -8.21
C ARG A 31 -20.85 -11.07 -6.99
N TRP A 32 -20.85 -11.90 -5.94
CA TRP A 32 -20.03 -11.65 -4.75
C TRP A 32 -18.53 -11.64 -5.05
N CYS A 33 -18.03 -12.56 -5.88
CA CYS A 33 -16.61 -12.54 -6.27
C CYS A 33 -16.24 -11.26 -7.04
N LEU A 34 -17.16 -10.71 -7.85
CA LEU A 34 -16.91 -9.46 -8.58
C LEU A 34 -16.94 -8.25 -7.64
N GLU A 35 -17.88 -8.24 -6.69
CA GLU A 35 -18.03 -7.18 -5.69
C GLU A 35 -16.82 -7.12 -4.75
N GLU A 36 -16.34 -8.27 -4.25
CA GLU A 36 -15.14 -8.37 -3.40
C GLU A 36 -13.83 -8.03 -4.15
N ALA A 37 -13.75 -8.37 -5.44
CA ALA A 37 -12.61 -8.01 -6.29
C ALA A 37 -12.56 -6.51 -6.60
N SER A 38 -13.67 -5.82 -6.35
CA SER A 38 -13.75 -4.39 -6.55
C SER A 38 -12.94 -3.68 -5.45
N PRO A 39 -12.05 -2.75 -5.82
CA PRO A 39 -11.11 -2.14 -4.89
C PRO A 39 -11.84 -1.44 -3.74
N GLU A 40 -13.06 -0.95 -3.91
CA GLU A 40 -13.81 -0.31 -2.83
C GLU A 40 -14.31 -1.26 -1.73
N HIS A 41 -14.46 -2.56 -2.02
CA HIS A 41 -14.92 -3.56 -1.04
C HIS A 41 -13.78 -4.40 -0.48
N SER A 42 -12.61 -4.41 -1.13
CA SER A 42 -11.47 -5.13 -0.60
C SER A 42 -10.97 -4.48 0.68
N TRP A 43 -10.93 -5.24 1.78
CA TRP A 43 -10.26 -4.88 3.04
C TRP A 43 -8.86 -4.27 2.80
N LEU A 44 -8.18 -4.70 1.73
CA LEU A 44 -6.86 -4.20 1.36
C LEU A 44 -6.86 -2.74 0.92
N ALA A 45 -7.95 -2.19 0.39
CA ALA A 45 -7.96 -0.80 -0.08
C ALA A 45 -7.91 0.22 1.05
N GLY A 46 -8.59 -0.05 2.17
CA GLY A 46 -8.45 0.77 3.38
C GLY A 46 -7.02 0.75 3.92
N THR A 47 -6.40 -0.45 3.96
CA THR A 47 -5.01 -0.59 4.42
C THR A 47 -3.99 0.01 3.46
N ALA A 48 -4.25 -0.04 2.15
CA ALA A 48 -3.37 0.51 1.12
C ALA A 48 -3.40 2.05 1.13
N ALA A 49 -4.57 2.66 1.36
CA ALA A 49 -4.70 4.10 1.52
C ALA A 49 -3.96 4.60 2.78
N VAL A 50 -4.14 3.93 3.92
CA VAL A 50 -3.43 4.26 5.17
C VAL A 50 -1.92 4.07 5.01
N ALA A 51 -1.48 3.00 4.36
CA ALA A 51 -0.07 2.76 4.09
C ALA A 51 0.56 3.77 3.11
N ALA A 52 -0.24 4.37 2.22
CA ALA A 52 0.23 5.41 1.31
C ALA A 52 0.47 6.73 2.05
N ASP A 53 -0.46 7.13 2.93
CA ASP A 53 -0.33 8.34 3.75
C ASP A 53 0.87 8.25 4.71
N GLU A 54 1.04 7.10 5.37
CA GLU A 54 2.17 6.85 6.26
C GLU A 54 3.51 6.93 5.52
N LYS A 55 3.60 6.41 4.29
CA LYS A 55 4.81 6.52 3.45
C LYS A 55 5.14 7.96 3.08
N VAL A 56 4.13 8.81 2.88
CA VAL A 56 4.34 10.24 2.59
C VAL A 56 4.88 10.95 3.83
N ARG A 57 4.31 10.67 4.99
CA ARG A 57 4.75 11.23 6.28
C ARG A 57 6.19 10.83 6.63
N ILE A 58 6.53 9.54 6.47
CA ILE A 58 7.88 9.04 6.70
C ILE A 58 8.90 9.77 5.80
N LYS A 59 8.60 9.92 4.51
CA LYS A 59 9.50 10.64 3.58
C LYS A 59 9.67 12.11 3.93
N ALA A 60 8.65 12.77 4.47
CA ALA A 60 8.76 14.15 4.94
C ALA A 60 9.69 14.23 6.15
N LEU A 61 9.51 13.34 7.13
CA LEU A 61 10.35 13.26 8.32
C LEU A 61 11.81 12.94 7.98
N GLU A 62 12.07 12.02 7.05
CA GLU A 62 13.44 11.70 6.61
C GLU A 62 14.17 12.92 6.03
N ARG A 63 13.47 13.80 5.32
CA ARG A 63 14.05 15.05 4.78
C ARG A 63 14.38 16.01 5.91
N GLU A 64 13.47 16.20 6.84
CA GLU A 64 13.66 17.09 7.99
C GLU A 64 14.82 16.62 8.87
N VAL A 65 14.92 15.31 9.15
CA VAL A 65 16.06 14.73 9.88
C VAL A 65 17.38 14.99 9.15
N LYS A 66 17.40 14.87 7.83
CA LYS A 66 18.61 15.12 7.03
C LYS A 66 19.05 16.58 7.08
N GLU A 67 18.09 17.52 7.07
CA GLU A 67 18.37 18.95 7.19
C GLU A 67 18.84 19.31 8.60
N LEU A 68 18.20 18.75 9.64
CA LEU A 68 18.61 18.92 11.04
C LEU A 68 20.03 18.39 11.29
N CYS A 69 20.39 17.24 10.71
CA CYS A 69 21.74 16.70 10.80
C CYS A 69 22.79 17.64 10.17
N ARG A 70 22.47 18.24 9.01
CA ARG A 70 23.36 19.23 8.37
C ARG A 70 23.52 20.49 9.21
N ALA A 71 22.41 21.01 9.74
CA ALA A 71 22.42 22.18 10.61
C ALA A 71 23.25 21.92 11.89
N ASN A 72 23.05 20.77 12.53
CA ASN A 72 23.83 20.37 13.69
C ASN A 72 25.33 20.21 13.39
N GLU A 73 25.68 19.72 12.19
CA GLU A 73 27.09 19.63 11.80
C GLU A 73 27.74 21.01 11.67
N ILE A 74 27.02 22.00 11.10
CA ILE A 74 27.49 23.38 11.03
C ILE A 74 27.66 23.95 12.44
N LEU A 75 26.65 23.82 13.29
CA LEU A 75 26.69 24.31 14.67
C LEU A 75 27.87 23.69 15.45
N ARG A 76 28.12 22.39 15.30
CA ARG A 76 29.26 21.71 15.94
C ARG A 76 30.59 22.26 15.45
N LYS A 77 30.74 22.47 14.13
CA LYS A 77 31.94 23.07 13.55
C LYS A 77 32.15 24.48 14.09
N THR A 78 31.11 25.31 14.10
CA THR A 78 31.17 26.68 14.63
C THR A 78 31.54 26.69 16.11
N SER A 79 30.94 25.81 16.92
CA SER A 79 31.28 25.66 18.35
C SER A 79 32.76 25.35 18.54
N ALA A 80 33.32 24.42 17.74
CA ALA A 80 34.74 24.09 17.82
C ALA A 80 35.65 25.26 17.44
N TYR A 81 35.27 26.07 16.43
CA TYR A 81 36.01 27.29 16.07
C TYR A 81 35.94 28.36 17.17
N VAL A 82 34.78 28.56 17.77
CA VAL A 82 34.58 29.53 18.87
C VAL A 82 35.42 29.12 20.08
N GLU A 83 35.40 27.84 20.46
CA GLU A 83 36.22 27.33 21.56
C GLU A 83 37.74 27.46 21.31
N MET A 84 38.19 27.36 20.06
CA MET A 84 39.60 27.61 19.71
C MET A 84 39.94 29.09 19.82
N ALA A 85 39.03 29.99 19.45
CA ALA A 85 39.22 31.43 19.53
C ALA A 85 39.19 31.95 20.98
N GLU A 86 38.36 31.37 21.86
CA GLU A 86 38.31 31.73 23.29
C GLU A 86 39.55 31.25 24.08
N ARG A 87 40.22 30.20 23.59
CA ARG A 87 41.43 29.63 24.23
C ARG A 87 42.74 30.25 23.71
N ALA A 88 42.68 31.13 22.71
CA ALA A 88 43.82 31.87 22.16
C ALA A 88 44.01 33.22 22.86
#